data_AF-A0A0C9SVP9-F1
#
_entry.id   AF-A0A0C9SVP9-F1
#
_cell.length_a   1.000
_cell.length_b   1.000
_cell.length_c   1.000
_cell.angle_alpha   90.00
_cell.angle_beta   90.00
_cell.angle_gamma   90.00
#
_symmetry.space_group_name_H-M   'P 1'
#
loop_
_entity.id
_entity.type
_entity.pdbx_description
1 polymer ?
#
loop_
_entity_poly.entity_id
_entity_poly.type
_entity_poly.pdbx_seq_one_letter_code
_entity_poly.pdbx_strand_id
1 'polypeptide(L)' 'MGKATAESEALKPSSLAEARQRPDWPHWEEGIREELATLRTARTWELADLPPGANLVGSKWVFQAKKDAAGNV' A
#
# COMPACT_ATOMS: atom_id res chain seq x y z
N MET A 1 -31.62 0.83 -0.98
CA MET A 1 -30.53 -0.04 -0.48
C MET A 1 -29.90 -0.75 -1.65
N GLY A 2 -28.56 -0.72 -1.76
CA GLY A 2 -27.81 -1.55 -2.69
C GLY A 2 -27.20 -0.81 -3.88
N LYS A 3 -25.96 -0.34 -3.70
CA LYS A 3 -24.83 -0.32 -4.65
C LYS A 3 -23.82 0.74 -4.18
N ALA A 4 -22.99 0.38 -3.22
CA ALA A 4 -21.76 1.11 -2.89
C ALA A 4 -20.58 0.16 -2.63
N THR A 5 -20.86 -1.15 -2.51
CA THR A 5 -19.84 -2.17 -2.20
C THR A 5 -19.02 -2.58 -3.42
N ALA A 6 -19.58 -2.50 -4.64
CA ALA A 6 -18.91 -2.99 -5.85
C ALA A 6 -17.85 -2.02 -6.43
N GLU A 7 -18.02 -0.71 -6.26
CA GLU A 7 -17.11 0.29 -6.84
C GLU A 7 -15.78 0.37 -6.06
N SER A 8 -15.82 0.12 -4.74
CA SER A 8 -14.61 0.20 -3.90
C SER A 8 -13.69 -1.03 -3.98
N GLU A 9 -14.14 -2.16 -4.54
CA GLU A 9 -13.28 -3.32 -4.79
C GLU A 9 -12.57 -3.22 -6.15
N ALA A 10 -13.19 -2.60 -7.16
CA ALA A 10 -12.57 -2.30 -8.44
C ALA A 10 -11.45 -1.23 -8.35
N LEU A 11 -11.36 -0.51 -7.22
CA LEU A 11 -10.42 0.59 -7.01
C LEU A 11 -9.15 0.17 -6.25
N LYS A 12 -8.99 -1.08 -5.83
CA LYS A 12 -7.82 -1.53 -5.07
C LYS A 12 -6.84 -2.25 -5.99
N PRO A 13 -5.70 -1.64 -6.34
CA PRO A 13 -4.68 -2.37 -7.07
C PRO A 13 -4.20 -3.56 -6.23
N SER A 14 -4.11 -4.71 -6.86
CA SER A 14 -3.70 -5.98 -6.23
C SER A 14 -2.19 -6.11 -6.08
N SER A 15 -1.44 -5.23 -6.77
CA SER A 15 0.01 -5.16 -6.81
C SER A 15 0.51 -3.73 -7.03
N LEU A 16 1.77 -3.47 -6.67
CA LEU A 16 2.43 -2.18 -6.93
C LEU A 16 2.53 -1.87 -8.43
N ALA A 17 2.71 -2.89 -9.26
CA ALA A 17 2.78 -2.73 -10.73
C ALA A 17 1.44 -2.23 -11.29
N GLU A 18 0.33 -2.79 -10.81
CA GLU A 18 -1.01 -2.34 -11.18
C GLU A 18 -1.27 -0.92 -10.67
N ALA A 19 -0.90 -0.63 -9.41
CA ALA A 19 -1.06 0.71 -8.82
C ALA A 19 -0.37 1.80 -9.67
N ARG A 20 0.83 1.52 -10.19
CA ARG A 20 1.63 2.43 -11.02
C ARG A 20 1.00 2.75 -12.37
N GLN A 21 0.13 1.88 -12.88
CA GLN A 21 -0.52 2.08 -14.18
C GLN A 21 -1.80 2.90 -14.07
N ARG A 22 -2.28 3.17 -12.85
CA ARG A 22 -3.53 3.87 -12.63
C ARG A 22 -3.34 5.39 -12.60
N PRO A 23 -4.37 6.18 -12.99
CA PRO A 23 -4.31 7.64 -12.93
C PRO A 23 -4.13 8.20 -11.51
N ASP A 24 -4.58 7.47 -10.50
CA ASP A 24 -4.47 7.82 -9.08
C ASP A 24 -3.10 7.44 -8.47
N TRP A 25 -2.15 6.92 -9.26
CA TRP A 25 -0.80 6.56 -8.81
C TRP A 25 -0.11 7.62 -7.94
N PRO A 26 -0.15 8.94 -8.26
CA PRO A 26 0.53 9.93 -7.45
C PRO A 26 0.12 9.90 -5.96
N HIS A 27 -1.17 9.67 -5.67
CA HIS A 27 -1.69 9.58 -4.29
C HIS A 27 -1.20 8.30 -3.60
N TRP A 28 -1.16 7.19 -4.33
CA TRP A 28 -0.62 5.93 -3.81
C TRP A 28 0.88 6.04 -3.53
N GLU A 29 1.64 6.68 -4.43
CA GLU A 29 3.06 6.90 -4.27
C GLU A 29 3.38 7.78 -3.06
N GLU A 30 2.61 8.85 -2.87
CA GLU A 30 2.72 9.73 -1.71
C GLU A 30 2.50 8.95 -0.41
N GLY A 31 1.41 8.20 -0.30
CA GLY A 31 1.12 7.37 0.89
C GLY A 31 2.20 6.32 1.16
N ILE A 32 2.77 5.68 0.12
CA ILE A 32 3.90 4.75 0.28
C ILE A 32 5.13 5.46 0.84
N ARG A 33 5.45 6.66 0.33
CA ARG A 33 6.61 7.44 0.78
C ARG A 33 6.44 7.90 2.23
N GLU A 34 5.24 8.32 2.62
CA GLU A 34 4.91 8.71 3.99
C GLU A 34 5.05 7.54 4.97
N GLU A 35 4.52 6.37 4.62
CA GLU A 35 4.64 5.15 5.44
C GLU A 35 6.11 4.75 5.60
N LEU A 36 6.88 4.72 4.51
CA LEU A 36 8.31 4.41 4.55
C LEU A 36 9.10 5.43 5.38
N ALA A 37 8.75 6.72 5.31
CA ALA A 37 9.36 7.76 6.14
C ALA A 37 9.03 7.59 7.62
N THR A 38 7.80 7.19 7.93
CA THR A 38 7.35 6.88 9.29
C THR A 38 8.11 5.69 9.87
N LEU A 39 8.24 4.60 9.11
CA LEU A 39 9.03 3.43 9.50
C LEU A 39 10.50 3.79 9.74
N ARG A 40 11.10 4.59 8.85
CA ARG A 40 12.48 5.08 9.02
C ARG A 40 12.63 5.93 10.28
N THR A 41 11.65 6.78 10.58
CA THR A 41 11.66 7.66 11.77
C THR A 41 11.49 6.87 13.06
N ALA A 42 10.68 5.81 13.04
CA ALA A 42 10.50 4.91 14.18
C ALA A 42 11.77 4.11 14.51
N ARG A 43 12.74 4.02 13.58
CA ARG A 43 13.99 3.22 13.71
C ARG A 43 13.73 1.76 14.11
N THR A 44 12.58 1.22 13.71
CA THR A 44 12.18 -0.15 14.03
C THR A 44 12.69 -1.16 12.99
N TRP A 45 13.24 -0.68 11.86
CA TRP A 45 13.73 -1.51 10.76
C TRP A 45 15.00 -0.91 10.15
N GLU A 46 15.87 -1.78 9.66
CA GLU A 46 17.03 -1.44 8.84
C GLU A 46 17.04 -2.28 7.56
N LEU A 47 17.66 -1.74 6.50
CA LEU A 47 17.93 -2.50 5.29
C LEU A 47 19.22 -3.31 5.53
N ALA A 48 19.12 -4.62 5.41
CA ALA A 48 20.23 -5.55 5.57
C ALA A 48 20.27 -6.53 4.39
N ASP A 49 21.47 -7.00 4.06
CA ASP A 49 21.65 -8.05 3.08
C ASP A 49 21.10 -9.39 3.61
N LEU A 50 20.55 -10.20 2.72
CA LEU A 50 20.05 -11.54 3.09
C LEU A 50 21.25 -12.43 3.47
N PRO A 51 21.34 -12.94 4.71
CA PRO A 51 22.46 -13.78 5.11
C PRO A 51 22.48 -15.10 4.34
N PRO A 52 23.66 -15.67 4.07
CA PRO A 52 23.80 -16.94 3.34
C PRO A 52 23.00 -18.06 4.01
N GLY A 53 22.20 -18.78 3.22
CA GLY A 53 21.41 -19.92 3.69
C GLY A 53 20.14 -19.56 4.46
N ALA A 54 19.80 -18.28 4.60
CA ALA A 54 18.55 -17.85 5.20
C ALA A 54 17.38 -17.89 4.22
N ASN A 55 16.21 -18.26 4.73
CA ASN A 55 14.96 -18.20 3.97
C ASN A 55 14.39 -16.77 4.05
N LEU A 56 14.37 -16.08 2.92
CA LEU A 56 13.72 -14.78 2.82
C LEU A 56 12.20 -14.95 2.88
N VAL A 57 11.58 -14.33 3.87
CA VAL A 57 10.12 -14.19 3.91
C VAL A 57 9.75 -12.98 3.07
N GLY A 58 8.98 -13.22 2.01
CA GLY A 58 8.48 -12.15 1.15
C GLY A 58 7.56 -11.17 1.89
N SER A 59 7.49 -9.94 1.40
CA SER A 59 6.52 -8.93 1.83
C SER A 59 5.65 -8.51 0.65
N LYS A 60 4.42 -8.08 0.92
CA LYS A 60 3.47 -7.63 -0.12
C LYS A 60 2.85 -6.28 0.27
N TRP A 61 2.72 -5.40 -0.71
CA TRP A 61 1.91 -4.18 -0.58
C TRP A 61 0.42 -4.50 -0.70
N VAL A 62 -0.37 -4.01 0.25
CA VAL A 62 -1.83 -4.08 0.23
C VAL A 62 -2.35 -2.65 0.15
N PHE A 63 -3.13 -2.37 -0.89
CA PHE A 63 -3.66 -1.03 -1.15
C PHE A 63 -5.10 -0.93 -0.66
N GLN A 64 -5.34 0.05 0.20
CA GLN A 64 -6.68 0.35 0.70
C GLN A 64 -6.84 1.85 0.88
N ALA A 65 -7.83 2.42 0.21
CA ALA A 65 -8.21 3.81 0.43
C ALA A 65 -8.89 3.91 1.80
N LYS A 66 -8.43 4.88 2.61
CA LYS A 66 -9.14 5.24 3.85
C LYS A 66 -10.43 5.96 3.46
N LYS A 67 -11.51 5.64 4.16
CA LYS A 67 -12.80 6.31 3.98
C LYS A 67 -13.06 7.22 5.17
N ASP A 68 -13.68 8.37 4.94
CA ASP A 68 -14.18 9.24 6.00
C ASP A 68 -15.40 8.61 6.71
N ALA A 69 -15.91 9.29 7.75
CA ALA A 69 -17.08 8.83 8.50
C ALA A 69 -18.37 8.76 7.66
N ALA A 70 -18.42 9.46 6.53
CA ALA A 70 -19.51 9.42 5.56
C ALA A 70 -19.30 8.36 4.46
N GLY A 71 -18.15 7.69 4.43
CA GLY A 71 -17.81 6.65 3.47
C GLY A 71 -17.13 7.15 2.19
N ASN A 72 -16.73 8.42 2.12
CA ASN A 72 -16.03 8.98 0.97
C ASN A 72 -14.52 8.71 1.05
N VAL A 73 -13.88 8.54 -0.12
CA VAL A 73 -12.42 8.43 -0.28
C VAL A 73 -11.83 9.82 -0.51
#